data_AF-A0A9P7ZTH2-F1
#
_entry.id   AF-A0A9P7ZTH2-F1
#
_cell.length_a   1.000
_cell.length_b   1.000
_cell.length_c   1.000
_cell.angle_alpha   90.00
_cell.angle_beta   90.00
_cell.angle_gamma   90.00
#
_symmetry.space_group_name_H-M   'P 1'
#
loop_
_entity.id
_entity.type
_entity.pdbx_description
1 polymer ?
#
loop_
_entity_poly.entity_id
_entity_poly.type
_entity_poly.pdbx_seq_one_letter_code
_entity_poly.pdbx_strand_id
1 'polypeptide(L)'
;MTTTLQSRKTSCPATVPRPVFIYGTLCAKPLLAWALTGSAAHVDQITVLISPAKALNVARYSVHGCDYPAAIKKQGSYVTGYLLQPQTLS
;
A
#
# COMPACT_ATOMS: atom_id res chain seq x y z
N MET A 1 -44.15 -8.63 30.19
CA MET A 1 -42.82 -8.05 30.46
C MET A 1 -41.93 -8.44 29.31
N THR A 2 -41.70 -7.53 28.36
CA THR A 2 -41.04 -7.82 27.09
C THR A 2 -39.69 -7.12 27.09
N THR A 3 -38.60 -7.89 27.16
CA THR A 3 -37.23 -7.36 27.18
C THR A 3 -36.70 -7.29 25.77
N THR A 4 -36.54 -6.08 25.23
CA THR A 4 -35.94 -5.84 23.91
C THR A 4 -34.41 -5.82 24.05
N LEU A 5 -33.72 -6.79 23.45
CA LEU A 5 -32.27 -6.77 23.28
C LEU A 5 -31.91 -5.75 22.19
N GLN A 6 -31.47 -4.56 22.59
CA GLN A 6 -30.84 -3.61 21.67
C GLN A 6 -29.43 -4.09 21.33
N SER A 7 -29.27 -4.49 20.06
CA SER A 7 -27.96 -4.72 19.44
C SER A 7 -27.12 -3.46 19.55
N ARG A 8 -25.99 -3.55 20.27
CA ARG A 8 -24.98 -2.49 20.31
C ARG A 8 -24.43 -2.30 18.90
N LYS A 9 -24.87 -1.23 18.24
CA LYS A 9 -24.22 -0.71 17.03
C LYS A 9 -22.87 -0.13 17.47
N THR A 10 -21.83 -0.96 17.52
CA THR A 10 -20.46 -0.46 17.68
C THR A 10 -20.07 0.22 16.38
N SER A 11 -20.07 1.56 16.35
CA SER A 11 -19.49 2.31 15.24
C SER A 11 -18.00 1.96 15.16
N CYS A 12 -17.55 1.36 14.05
CA CYS A 12 -16.14 1.19 13.78
C CYS A 12 -15.48 2.59 13.81
N PRO A 13 -14.40 2.80 14.59
CA PRO A 13 -13.66 4.05 14.51
C PRO A 13 -13.17 4.24 13.08
N ALA A 14 -13.38 5.43 12.51
CA ALA A 14 -12.89 5.81 11.19
C ALA A 14 -11.40 5.44 11.12
N THR A 15 -11.10 4.40 10.34
CA THR A 15 -9.79 3.76 10.40
C THR A 15 -8.85 4.63 9.57
N VAL A 16 -7.95 5.35 10.23
CA VAL A 16 -6.93 6.15 9.55
C VAL A 16 -6.22 5.26 8.53
N PRO A 17 -6.16 5.66 7.24
CA PRO A 17 -5.52 4.85 6.22
C PRO A 17 -4.06 4.58 6.56
N ARG A 18 -3.65 3.31 6.48
CA ARG A 18 -2.27 2.92 6.78
C ARG A 18 -1.38 3.15 5.55
N PRO A 19 -0.17 3.70 5.73
CA PRO A 19 0.82 3.77 4.66
C PRO A 19 1.17 2.39 4.12
N VAL A 20 1.43 2.31 2.81
CA VAL A 20 1.81 1.07 2.11
C VAL A 20 3.16 1.28 1.44
N PHE A 21 4.09 0.36 1.68
CA PHE A 21 5.37 0.34 0.95
C PHE A 21 5.21 -0.41 -0.37
N ILE A 22 5.51 0.27 -1.47
CA ILE A 22 5.42 -0.22 -2.84
C ILE A 22 6.84 -0.50 -3.35
N TYR A 23 7.04 -1.67 -3.97
CA TYR A 23 8.30 -2.07 -4.59
C TYR A 23 8.06 -2.79 -5.91
N GLY A 24 9.14 -3.06 -6.65
CA GLY A 24 9.07 -3.85 -7.89
C GLY A 24 8.40 -3.08 -9.03
N THR A 25 7.56 -3.75 -9.80
CA THR A 25 6.97 -3.22 -11.04
C THR A 25 6.07 -2.00 -10.79
N LEU A 26 5.38 -1.96 -9.64
CA LEU A 26 4.56 -0.82 -9.24
C LEU A 26 5.37 0.44 -8.88
N CYS A 27 6.70 0.39 -8.90
CA CYS A 27 7.52 1.61 -8.89
C CYS A 27 7.45 2.39 -10.21
N ALA A 28 6.94 1.80 -11.29
CA ALA A 28 6.63 2.56 -12.50
C ALA A 28 5.41 3.46 -12.21
N LYS A 29 5.64 4.77 -12.07
CA LYS A 29 4.58 5.74 -11.72
C LYS A 29 3.33 5.65 -12.61
N PRO A 30 3.41 5.50 -13.95
CA PRO A 30 2.21 5.35 -14.77
C PRO A 30 1.38 4.11 -14.42
N LEU A 31 2.05 2.99 -14.09
CA LEU A 31 1.37 1.76 -13.69
C LEU A 31 0.73 1.91 -12.31
N LEU A 32 1.42 2.57 -11.38
CA LEU A 32 0.85 2.89 -10.07
C LEU A 32 -0.35 3.86 -10.19
N ALA A 33 -0.27 4.86 -11.07
CA ALA A 33 -1.36 5.79 -11.33
C ALA A 33 -2.58 5.07 -11.90
N TRP A 34 -2.36 4.15 -12.84
CA TRP A 34 -3.41 3.28 -13.35
C TRP A 34 -4.04 2.41 -12.26
N ALA A 35 -3.22 1.80 -11.39
CA ALA A 35 -3.73 0.96 -10.30
C ALA A 35 -4.55 1.74 -9.25
N LEU A 36 -4.19 3.01 -8.97
CA LEU A 36 -4.86 3.83 -7.96
C LEU A 36 -6.05 4.62 -8.49
N THR A 37 -6.02 5.04 -9.76
CA THR A 37 -6.99 5.99 -10.33
C THR A 37 -7.73 5.45 -11.56
N GLY A 38 -7.33 4.29 -12.09
CA GLY A 38 -7.83 3.73 -13.35
C GLY A 38 -7.17 4.30 -14.61
N SER A 39 -6.30 5.31 -14.51
CA SER A 39 -5.63 5.92 -15.67
C SER A 39 -4.14 6.16 -15.43
N ALA A 40 -3.32 5.78 -16.41
CA ALA A 40 -1.88 6.03 -16.41
C ALA A 40 -1.52 7.51 -16.61
N ALA A 41 -2.48 8.35 -17.03
CA ALA A 41 -2.25 9.78 -17.23
C ALA A 41 -2.27 10.59 -15.92
N HIS A 42 -2.77 10.02 -14.81
CA HIS A 42 -2.91 10.72 -13.52
C HIS A 42 -1.66 10.62 -12.63
N VAL A 43 -0.46 10.56 -13.22
CA VAL A 43 0.80 10.45 -12.46
C VAL A 43 0.99 11.62 -11.49
N ASP A 44 0.57 12.82 -11.90
CA ASP A 44 0.71 14.02 -11.07
C ASP A 44 -0.16 13.93 -9.80
N GLN A 45 -1.36 13.34 -9.91
CA GLN A 45 -2.27 13.15 -8.78
C GLN A 45 -1.71 12.19 -7.73
N ILE A 46 -0.98 11.14 -8.15
CA ILE A 46 -0.39 10.19 -7.21
C ILE A 46 0.98 10.64 -6.68
N THR A 47 1.65 11.58 -7.36
CA THR A 47 3.00 12.01 -6.97
C THR A 47 3.00 12.70 -5.61
N VAL A 48 1.91 13.37 -5.23
CA VAL A 48 1.74 13.96 -3.90
C VAL A 48 1.46 12.92 -2.79
N LEU A 49 1.08 11.70 -3.17
CA LEU A 49 0.76 10.60 -2.25
C LEU A 49 1.95 9.68 -1.98
N ILE A 50 3.03 9.81 -2.76
CA ILE A 50 4.19 8.90 -2.70
C ILE A 50 5.47 9.64 -2.35
N SER A 51 6.33 8.99 -1.58
CA SER A 51 7.69 9.45 -1.29
C SER A 51 8.70 8.32 -1.47
N PRO A 52 9.93 8.58 -1.97
CA PRO A 52 10.97 7.56 -2.04
C PRO A 52 11.26 6.98 -0.64
N ALA A 53 11.34 5.66 -0.54
CA ALA A 53 11.51 4.97 0.73
C ALA A 53 12.43 3.74 0.63
N LYS A 54 12.91 3.30 1.80
CA LYS A 54 13.69 2.06 1.97
C LYS A 54 13.02 1.16 3.00
N ALA A 55 12.71 -0.07 2.61
CA ALA A 55 12.32 -1.12 3.55
C ALA A 55 13.59 -1.82 4.05
N LEU A 56 13.94 -1.61 5.32
CA LEU A 56 15.11 -2.21 5.96
C LEU A 56 14.83 -3.64 6.41
N ASN A 57 15.90 -4.44 6.51
CA ASN A 57 15.86 -5.86 6.89
C ASN A 57 14.99 -6.71 5.97
N VAL A 58 14.94 -6.36 4.68
CA VAL A 58 14.19 -7.07 3.63
C VAL A 58 15.09 -7.21 2.40
N ALA A 59 15.02 -8.36 1.74
CA ALA A 59 15.71 -8.62 0.48
C ALA A 59 14.72 -9.09 -0.59
N ARG A 60 15.06 -8.82 -1.86
CA ARG A 60 14.31 -9.26 -3.03
C ARG A 60 14.92 -10.54 -3.60
N TYR A 61 14.05 -11.50 -3.90
CA TYR A 61 14.43 -12.77 -4.51
C TYR A 61 13.57 -13.04 -5.74
N SER A 62 14.20 -13.55 -6.80
CA SER A 62 13.46 -14.07 -7.95
C SER A 62 12.71 -15.33 -7.53
N VAL A 63 11.45 -15.43 -7.94
CA VAL A 63 10.61 -16.61 -7.70
C VAL A 63 10.61 -17.45 -8.97
N HIS A 64 10.92 -18.74 -8.85
CA HIS A 64 10.99 -19.63 -10.00
C HIS A 64 9.65 -19.72 -10.72
N GLY A 65 9.65 -19.51 -12.04
CA GLY A 65 8.44 -19.53 -12.87
C GLY A 65 7.52 -18.31 -12.72
N CYS A 66 7.97 -17.25 -12.03
CA CYS A 66 7.18 -16.03 -11.81
C CYS A 66 7.92 -14.78 -12.30
N ASP A 67 7.17 -13.85 -12.87
CA ASP A 67 7.72 -12.59 -13.39
C ASP A 67 8.02 -11.57 -12.28
N TYR A 68 7.46 -11.75 -11.08
CA TYR A 68 7.55 -10.79 -9.99
C TYR A 68 8.38 -11.33 -8.81
N PRO A 69 9.39 -10.57 -8.34
CA PRO A 69 10.24 -10.99 -7.23
C PRO A 69 9.51 -10.90 -5.88
N ALA A 70 9.81 -11.82 -4.97
CA ALA A 70 9.30 -11.80 -3.61
C ALA A 70 10.20 -10.98 -2.67
N ALA A 71 9.59 -10.23 -1.76
CA ALA A 71 10.26 -9.57 -0.65
C ALA A 71 10.23 -10.46 0.60
N ILE A 72 11.41 -10.83 1.10
CA ILE A 72 11.56 -11.71 2.28
C ILE A 72 12.40 -10.99 3.33
N LYS A 73 12.06 -11.19 4.61
CA LYS A 73 12.85 -10.65 5.74
C LYS A 73 14.28 -11.18 5.69
N LYS A 74 15.26 -10.27 5.71
CA LYS A 74 16.69 -10.57 5.76
C LYS A 74 17.44 -9.41 6.41
N GLN A 75 18.07 -9.68 7.54
CA GLN A 75 18.83 -8.67 8.27
C GLN A 75 19.98 -8.10 7.42
N GLY A 76 20.27 -6.81 7.59
CA GLY A 76 21.34 -6.11 6.87
C GLY A 76 21.07 -5.88 5.37
N SER A 77 19.90 -6.28 4.87
CA SER A 77 19.46 -6.01 3.50
C SER A 77 18.40 -4.90 3.47
N TYR A 78 18.21 -4.29 2.31
CA TYR A 78 17.11 -3.34 2.10
C TYR A 78 16.55 -3.40 0.68
N VAL A 79 15.33 -2.90 0.52
CA VAL A 79 14.65 -2.73 -0.77
C VAL A 79 14.25 -1.27 -0.92
N THR A 80 14.54 -0.67 -2.08
CA THR A 80 14.07 0.67 -2.44
C THR A 80 12.68 0.61 -3.09
N GLY A 81 11.92 1.67 -2.90
CA GLY A 81 10.57 1.78 -3.44
C GLY A 81 9.92 3.11 -3.08
N TYR A 82 8.60 3.10 -2.99
CA TYR A 82 7.81 4.26 -2.56
C TYR A 82 7.02 3.95 -1.30
N LEU A 83 6.92 4.90 -0.39
CA LEU A 83 5.91 4.90 0.65
C LEU A 83 4.68 5.65 0.12
N LEU A 84 3.60 4.93 -0.11
CA LEU A 84 2.29 5.47 -0.46
C LEU A 84 1.53 5.80 0.82
N GLN A 85 1.07 7.04 0.96
CA GLN A 85 0.23 7.48 2.06
C GLN A 85 -1.18 7.79 1.54
N PRO A 86 -2.15 6.87 1.72
CA PRO A 86 -3.50 7.10 1.20
C PRO A 86 -4.17 8.26 1.94
N GLN A 87 -4.86 9.11 1.18
CA GLN A 87 -5.71 10.17 1.72
C GLN A 87 -7.16 9.76 1.51
N THR A 88 -7.96 9.77 2.57
CA THR A 88 -9.41 9.61 2.50
C THR A 88 -10.06 10.96 2.74
N LEU A 89 -11.18 11.20 2.05
CA LEU A 89 -12.05 12.33 2.40
C LEU A 89 -12.61 12.08 3.81
N SER A 90 -12.42 13.06 4.70
CA SER A 90 -12.94 13.09 6.06
C SER A 90 -14.46 13.17 6.08
#